data_AF-A0A2E0X7X1-F1
#
_entry.id   AF-A0A2E0X7X1-F1
#
_cell.length_a   1.000
_cell.length_b   1.000
_cell.length_c   1.000
_cell.angle_alpha   90.00
_cell.angle_beta   90.00
_cell.angle_gamma   90.00
#
_symmetry.space_group_name_H-M   'P 1'
#
loop_
_entity.id
_entity.type
_entity.pdbx_description
1 polymer ?
#
loop_
_entity_poly.entity_id
_entity_poly.type
_entity_poly.pdbx_seq_one_letter_code
_entity_poly.pdbx_strand_id
1 'polypeptide(L)'
;MQHFEVTQLTAAYRQCCEDRIGVFHDGERVVVAIADGAGGIGEGAAAAEAAIREIECSYPHIASAVDWTILLRQIDQRIGPGESTAVVVDLQPNRLCGASVGDSVAWIVHEDQITELTVRQHRKPLLGSGGACPVSCELSGSLQGTLLVTSDGFANYAKRDDVTRLVATADFVEIPRRAIEMVRLPSGDLWDDTAVVAVRVRRPQRPRRRYSI
;
A
#
# COMPACT_ATOMS: atom_id res chain seq x y z
N MET A 1 -19.67 11.22 -9.39
CA MET A 1 -19.07 9.91 -9.04
C MET A 1 -17.56 10.10 -9.02
N GLN A 2 -16.95 9.95 -7.84
CA GLN A 2 -15.49 9.99 -7.73
C GLN A 2 -14.98 8.59 -8.02
N HIS A 3 -14.11 8.47 -9.02
CA HIS A 3 -13.42 7.22 -9.30
C HIS A 3 -11.98 7.35 -8.84
N PHE A 4 -11.41 6.28 -8.29
CA PHE A 4 -9.98 6.22 -8.03
C PHE A 4 -9.27 5.65 -9.26
N GLU A 5 -8.10 6.19 -9.57
CA GLU A 5 -7.13 5.53 -10.44
C GLU A 5 -6.00 4.97 -9.59
N VAL A 6 -5.53 3.77 -9.93
CA VAL A 6 -4.51 3.02 -9.19
C VAL A 6 -3.42 2.62 -10.17
N THR A 7 -2.17 2.70 -9.73
CA THR A 7 -1.03 2.09 -10.41
C THR A 7 -0.12 1.45 -9.36
N GLN A 8 0.56 0.38 -9.73
CA GLN A 8 1.36 -0.40 -8.79
C GLN A 8 2.55 -1.04 -9.48
N LEU A 9 3.59 -1.32 -8.71
CA LEU A 9 4.73 -2.12 -9.15
C LEU A 9 5.36 -2.81 -7.94
N THR A 10 5.79 -4.05 -8.15
CA THR A 10 6.73 -4.75 -7.27
C THR A 10 8.05 -4.94 -8.00
N ALA A 11 9.16 -4.91 -7.26
CA ALA A 11 10.48 -5.21 -7.77
C ALA A 11 11.26 -6.01 -6.72
N ALA A 12 11.85 -7.12 -7.15
CA ALA A 12 12.67 -7.94 -6.27
C ALA A 12 14.07 -7.32 -6.11
N TYR A 13 14.61 -7.37 -4.90
CA TYR A 13 16.04 -7.14 -4.65
C TYR A 13 16.91 -8.26 -5.26
N ARG A 14 16.40 -9.50 -5.30
CA ARG A 14 17.11 -10.66 -5.86
C ARG A 14 16.24 -11.46 -6.83
N GLN A 15 16.34 -12.79 -6.82
CA GLN A 15 15.68 -13.67 -7.79
C GLN A 15 14.19 -13.88 -7.51
N CYS A 16 13.75 -13.67 -6.27
CA CYS A 16 12.35 -13.86 -5.86
C CYS A 16 11.92 -12.67 -5.00
N CYS A 17 10.69 -12.20 -5.24
CA CYS A 17 10.05 -11.13 -4.48
C CYS A 17 9.14 -11.75 -3.40
N GLU A 18 9.30 -11.36 -2.15
CA GLU A 18 8.44 -11.76 -1.03
C GLU A 18 7.27 -10.78 -0.81
N ASP A 19 7.38 -9.55 -1.35
CA ASP A 19 6.29 -8.57 -1.37
C ASP A 19 5.08 -9.02 -2.21
N ARG A 20 3.87 -8.71 -1.72
CA ARG A 20 2.60 -8.89 -2.42
C ARG A 20 1.74 -7.63 -2.37
N ILE A 21 1.06 -7.37 -3.47
CA ILE A 21 0.10 -6.27 -3.62
C ILE A 21 -1.27 -6.85 -3.98
N GLY A 22 -2.30 -6.42 -3.25
CA GLY A 22 -3.71 -6.64 -3.57
C GLY A 22 -4.41 -5.33 -3.89
N VAL A 23 -5.11 -5.25 -5.03
CA VAL A 23 -5.98 -4.13 -5.38
C VAL A 23 -7.34 -4.65 -5.79
N PHE A 24 -8.36 -4.28 -5.03
CA PHE A 24 -9.72 -4.80 -5.17
C PHE A 24 -10.69 -3.65 -5.43
N HIS A 25 -11.55 -3.82 -6.43
CA HIS A 25 -12.52 -2.79 -6.85
C HIS A 25 -13.94 -3.28 -6.58
N ASP A 26 -14.74 -2.46 -5.91
CA ASP A 26 -16.17 -2.69 -5.69
C ASP A 26 -16.95 -1.38 -5.85
N GLY A 27 -17.45 -1.13 -7.05
CA GLY A 27 -18.13 0.13 -7.39
C GLY A 27 -17.20 1.35 -7.27
N GLU A 28 -17.52 2.26 -6.35
CA GLU A 28 -16.69 3.44 -6.03
C GLU A 28 -15.66 3.17 -4.92
N ARG A 29 -15.67 1.96 -4.34
CA ARG A 29 -14.71 1.52 -3.32
C ARG A 29 -13.48 0.90 -3.97
N VAL A 30 -12.32 1.24 -3.45
CA VAL A 30 -11.04 0.60 -3.80
C VAL A 30 -10.33 0.20 -2.52
N VAL A 31 -9.96 -1.07 -2.42
CA VAL A 31 -9.14 -1.57 -1.32
C VAL A 31 -7.75 -1.87 -1.86
N VAL A 32 -6.74 -1.29 -1.24
CA VAL A 32 -5.33 -1.55 -1.52
C VAL A 32 -4.71 -2.24 -0.32
N ALA A 33 -3.97 -3.31 -0.55
CA ALA A 33 -3.21 -4.01 0.46
C ALA A 33 -1.78 -4.25 -0.01
N ILE A 34 -0.81 -4.07 0.90
CA ILE A 34 0.56 -4.54 0.73
C ILE A 34 0.88 -5.48 1.88
N ALA A 35 1.52 -6.60 1.56
CA ALA A 35 2.05 -7.56 2.51
C ALA A 35 3.50 -7.85 2.14
N ASP A 36 4.42 -7.57 3.07
CA ASP A 36 5.86 -7.82 2.93
C ASP A 36 6.22 -9.04 3.77
N GLY A 37 6.66 -10.10 3.09
CA GLY A 37 6.99 -11.38 3.70
C GLY A 37 8.33 -11.31 4.42
N ALA A 38 8.36 -11.69 5.71
CA ALA A 38 9.56 -11.63 6.51
C ALA A 38 10.62 -12.64 6.04
N GLY A 39 11.76 -12.14 5.59
CA GLY A 39 12.93 -12.94 5.26
C GLY A 39 13.59 -13.61 6.48
N GLY A 40 14.38 -14.66 6.22
CA GLY A 40 15.26 -15.30 7.22
C GLY A 40 14.66 -16.47 8.00
N ILE A 41 13.34 -16.58 8.10
CA ILE A 41 12.65 -17.77 8.67
C ILE A 41 12.13 -18.75 7.60
N GLY A 42 12.14 -18.34 6.32
CA GLY A 42 11.49 -19.06 5.23
C GLY A 42 9.99 -18.79 5.15
N GLU A 43 9.36 -19.06 4.01
CA GLU A 43 7.90 -18.97 3.80
C GLU A 43 7.30 -17.55 3.89
N GLY A 44 8.10 -16.48 3.94
CA GLY A 44 7.63 -15.08 3.95
C GLY A 44 6.74 -14.78 2.73
N ALA A 45 7.19 -15.15 1.53
CA ALA A 45 6.38 -15.05 0.31
C ALA A 45 5.03 -15.76 0.40
N ALA A 46 4.96 -16.94 1.06
CA ALA A 46 3.72 -17.70 1.22
C ALA A 46 2.79 -17.04 2.26
N ALA A 47 3.35 -16.47 3.32
CA ALA A 47 2.59 -15.71 4.32
C ALA A 47 2.00 -14.43 3.75
N ALA A 48 2.77 -13.67 2.97
CA ALA A 48 2.30 -12.47 2.28
C ALA A 48 1.17 -12.81 1.28
N GLU A 49 1.33 -13.88 0.50
CA GLU A 49 0.30 -14.37 -0.43
C GLU A 49 -0.99 -14.76 0.32
N ALA A 50 -0.86 -15.51 1.42
CA ALA A 50 -2.00 -15.93 2.23
C ALA A 50 -2.73 -14.73 2.86
N ALA A 51 -2.00 -13.72 3.33
CA ALA A 51 -2.58 -12.49 3.87
C ALA A 51 -3.40 -11.73 2.81
N ILE A 52 -2.84 -11.52 1.61
CA ILE A 52 -3.56 -10.86 0.50
C ILE A 52 -4.81 -11.64 0.10
N ARG A 53 -4.73 -12.96 0.01
CA ARG A 53 -5.88 -13.82 -0.33
C ARG A 53 -7.00 -13.74 0.70
N GLU A 54 -6.68 -13.78 1.99
CA GLU A 54 -7.67 -13.64 3.06
C GLU A 54 -8.33 -12.25 3.06
N ILE A 55 -7.56 -11.19 2.76
CA ILE A 55 -8.09 -9.84 2.56
C ILE A 55 -9.05 -9.81 1.36
N GLU A 56 -8.67 -10.40 0.23
CA GLU A 56 -9.51 -10.48 -0.97
C GLU A 56 -10.84 -11.17 -0.70
N CYS A 57 -10.83 -12.29 0.02
CA CYS A 57 -12.06 -13.01 0.35
C CYS A 57 -12.97 -12.24 1.34
N SER A 58 -12.38 -11.39 2.18
CA SER A 58 -13.10 -10.78 3.31
C SER A 58 -13.56 -9.34 3.05
N TYR A 59 -12.85 -8.57 2.21
CA TYR A 59 -13.10 -7.13 2.05
C TYR A 59 -14.57 -6.76 1.73
N PRO A 60 -15.38 -7.54 0.98
CA PRO A 60 -16.77 -7.18 0.73
C PRO A 60 -17.62 -7.10 2.00
N HIS A 61 -17.18 -7.72 3.10
CA HIS A 61 -17.89 -7.78 4.38
C HIS A 61 -17.33 -6.81 5.43
N ILE A 62 -16.28 -6.05 5.10
CA ILE A 62 -15.62 -5.12 6.00
C ILE A 62 -16.17 -3.71 5.80
N ALA A 63 -16.59 -3.03 6.87
CA ALA A 63 -17.25 -1.72 6.78
C ALA A 63 -16.47 -0.58 7.46
N SER A 64 -15.60 -0.90 8.43
CA SER A 64 -14.92 0.06 9.31
C SER A 64 -13.44 -0.28 9.54
N ALA A 65 -12.65 0.65 10.09
CA ALA A 65 -11.26 0.35 10.46
C ALA A 65 -11.16 -0.67 11.61
N VAL A 66 -12.16 -0.71 12.50
CA VAL A 66 -12.23 -1.72 13.55
C VAL A 66 -12.38 -3.11 12.93
N ASP A 67 -13.27 -3.27 11.95
CA ASP A 67 -13.44 -4.54 11.23
C ASP A 67 -12.13 -4.96 10.54
N TRP A 68 -11.39 -4.02 9.95
CA TRP A 68 -10.05 -4.29 9.39
C TRP A 68 -9.07 -4.80 10.45
N THR A 69 -9.03 -4.19 11.64
CA THR A 69 -8.15 -4.69 12.73
C THR A 69 -8.55 -6.08 13.23
N ILE A 70 -9.85 -6.37 13.27
CA ILE A 70 -10.37 -7.69 13.64
C ILE A 70 -9.94 -8.72 12.58
N LEU A 71 -10.11 -8.40 11.30
CA LEU A 71 -9.70 -9.26 10.20
C LEU A 71 -8.19 -9.56 10.25
N LEU A 72 -7.34 -8.54 10.38
CA LEU A 72 -5.89 -8.76 10.45
C LEU A 72 -5.49 -9.63 11.65
N ARG A 73 -6.18 -9.49 12.79
CA ARG A 73 -5.97 -10.38 13.95
C ARG A 73 -6.41 -11.82 13.66
N GLN A 74 -7.48 -12.01 12.89
CA GLN A 74 -7.89 -13.36 12.47
C GLN A 74 -6.93 -13.95 11.44
N ILE A 75 -6.37 -13.14 10.54
CA ILE A 75 -5.36 -13.57 9.57
C ILE A 75 -4.09 -14.01 10.31
N ASP A 76 -3.65 -13.26 11.32
CA ASP A 76 -2.48 -13.59 12.15
C ASP A 76 -2.53 -15.01 12.75
N GLN A 77 -3.73 -15.50 13.09
CA GLN A 77 -3.92 -16.84 13.65
C GLN A 77 -4.03 -17.95 12.59
N ARG A 78 -4.16 -17.60 11.32
CA ARG A 78 -4.56 -18.51 10.24
C ARG A 78 -3.52 -18.65 9.12
N ILE A 79 -2.69 -17.63 8.89
CA ILE A 79 -1.65 -17.73 7.87
C ILE A 79 -0.54 -18.69 8.35
N GLY A 80 0.03 -19.44 7.40
CA GLY A 80 0.88 -20.60 7.65
C GLY A 80 2.23 -20.30 8.30
N PRO A 81 3.27 -21.14 8.13
CA PRO A 81 4.49 -21.11 8.94
C PRO A 81 5.42 -19.89 8.75
N GLY A 82 5.05 -18.93 7.91
CA GLY A 82 5.82 -17.70 7.67
C GLY A 82 5.18 -16.48 8.32
N GLU A 83 5.93 -15.38 8.37
CA GLU A 83 5.43 -14.10 8.88
C GLU A 83 5.35 -13.05 7.77
N SER A 84 4.42 -12.11 7.90
CA SER A 84 4.28 -11.00 6.95
C SER A 84 3.82 -9.72 7.65
N THR A 85 4.25 -8.58 7.13
CA THR A 85 3.57 -7.30 7.39
C THR A 85 2.21 -7.29 6.67
N ALA A 86 1.35 -6.34 7.02
CA ALA A 86 0.21 -5.98 6.20
C ALA A 86 -0.17 -4.52 6.43
N VAL A 87 -0.39 -3.77 5.36
CA VAL A 87 -1.10 -2.49 5.38
C VAL A 87 -2.28 -2.59 4.44
N VAL A 88 -3.48 -2.34 4.96
CA VAL A 88 -4.70 -2.26 4.16
C VAL A 88 -5.27 -0.86 4.22
N VAL A 89 -5.59 -0.30 3.07
CA VAL A 89 -6.27 0.99 2.92
C VAL A 89 -7.52 0.81 2.06
N ASP A 90 -8.67 1.08 2.67
CA ASP A 90 -9.99 1.04 2.08
C ASP A 90 -10.45 2.47 1.76
N LEU A 91 -10.48 2.78 0.47
CA LEU A 91 -10.83 4.07 -0.09
C LEU A 91 -12.28 4.08 -0.55
N GLN A 92 -13.04 5.05 -0.05
CA GLN A 92 -14.38 5.39 -0.51
C GLN A 92 -14.45 6.89 -0.81
N PRO A 93 -15.44 7.38 -1.58
CA PRO A 93 -15.49 8.78 -2.01
C PRO A 93 -15.39 9.82 -0.87
N ASN A 94 -15.83 9.48 0.34
CA ASN A 94 -15.92 10.40 1.47
C ASN A 94 -15.15 9.92 2.72
N ARG A 95 -14.41 8.82 2.64
CA ARG A 95 -13.60 8.33 3.74
C ARG A 95 -12.47 7.45 3.26
N LEU A 96 -11.42 7.42 4.07
CA LEU A 96 -10.38 6.41 4.01
C LEU A 96 -10.33 5.74 5.38
N CYS A 97 -10.27 4.42 5.40
CA CYS A 97 -10.02 3.66 6.61
C CYS A 97 -9.08 2.49 6.32
N GLY A 98 -8.59 1.83 7.36
CA GLY A 98 -7.65 0.74 7.17
C GLY A 98 -7.08 0.21 8.47
N ALA A 99 -6.18 -0.76 8.34
CA ALA A 99 -5.41 -1.28 9.45
C ALA A 99 -4.01 -1.70 8.98
N SER A 100 -3.10 -1.78 9.94
CA SER A 100 -1.69 -2.06 9.65
C SER A 100 -1.01 -2.90 10.75
N VAL A 101 -0.04 -3.73 10.33
CA VAL A 101 0.90 -4.53 11.14
C VAL A 101 2.25 -4.52 10.43
N GLY A 102 3.35 -4.28 11.15
CA GLY A 102 4.69 -4.26 10.58
C GLY A 102 5.20 -2.84 10.30
N ASP A 103 5.99 -2.70 9.24
CA ASP A 103 6.68 -1.46 8.86
C ASP A 103 6.49 -1.04 7.40
N SER A 104 5.69 -1.77 6.62
CA SER A 104 5.03 -1.20 5.44
C SER A 104 4.26 0.07 5.82
N VAL A 105 4.16 1.05 4.92
CA VAL A 105 3.58 2.38 5.24
C VAL A 105 2.50 2.81 4.26
N ALA A 106 1.62 3.69 4.72
CA ALA A 106 0.70 4.43 3.87
C ALA A 106 0.86 5.95 4.08
N TRP A 107 1.20 6.65 3.01
CA TRP A 107 1.47 8.09 2.97
C TRP A 107 0.50 8.80 2.05
N ILE A 108 -0.13 9.86 2.53
CA ILE A 108 -0.85 10.82 1.68
C ILE A 108 0.12 11.95 1.35
N VAL A 109 0.45 12.08 0.08
CA VAL A 109 1.29 13.15 -0.46
C VAL A 109 0.40 14.21 -1.08
N HIS A 110 0.39 15.40 -0.49
CA HIS A 110 -0.36 16.55 -0.97
C HIS A 110 0.53 17.80 -0.93
N GLU A 111 0.78 18.38 -2.10
CA GLU A 111 1.72 19.49 -2.25
C GLU A 111 3.12 19.11 -1.75
N ASP A 112 3.66 19.82 -0.76
CA ASP A 112 4.94 19.56 -0.12
C ASP A 112 4.82 18.79 1.22
N GLN A 113 3.61 18.33 1.56
CA GLN A 113 3.32 17.63 2.80
C GLN A 113 3.15 16.13 2.59
N ILE A 114 3.63 15.35 3.57
CA ILE A 114 3.38 13.92 3.69
C ILE A 114 2.68 13.64 5.02
N THR A 115 1.46 13.12 4.94
CA THR A 115 0.70 12.62 6.09
C THR A 115 0.82 11.11 6.14
N GLU A 116 1.40 10.57 7.21
CA GLU A 116 1.57 9.13 7.40
C GLU A 116 0.39 8.54 8.18
N LEU A 117 -0.37 7.66 7.53
CA LEU A 117 -1.55 7.00 8.11
C LEU A 117 -1.16 5.87 9.08
N THR A 118 0.01 5.29 8.89
CA THR A 118 0.54 4.14 9.62
C THR A 118 1.45 4.52 10.81
N VAL A 119 1.55 5.80 11.16
CA VAL A 119 2.53 6.31 12.14
C VAL A 119 2.44 5.66 13.53
N ARG A 120 1.29 5.09 13.89
CA ARG A 120 1.05 4.43 15.20
C ARG A 120 1.20 2.91 15.18
N GLN A 121 1.58 2.31 14.04
CA GLN A 121 1.65 0.87 13.90
C GLN A 121 2.78 0.25 14.74
N HIS A 122 2.63 -1.03 15.06
CA HIS A 122 3.67 -1.81 15.70
C HIS A 122 4.46 -2.60 14.66
N ARG A 123 5.78 -2.47 14.67
CA ARG A 123 6.66 -3.23 13.75
C ARG A 123 6.67 -4.73 14.00
N LYS A 124 6.48 -5.15 15.26
CA LYS A 124 6.39 -6.55 15.67
C LYS A 124 5.42 -6.71 16.84
N PRO A 125 4.87 -7.91 17.04
CA PRO A 125 5.02 -9.10 16.18
C PRO A 125 4.21 -9.00 14.88
N LEU A 126 4.64 -9.72 13.84
CA LEU A 126 4.06 -9.70 12.49
C LEU A 126 2.86 -10.65 12.37
N LEU A 127 2.11 -10.58 11.27
CA LEU A 127 1.07 -11.57 11.00
C LEU A 127 1.70 -12.96 10.84
N GLY A 128 1.03 -14.00 11.33
CA GLY A 128 1.50 -15.39 11.32
C GLY A 128 2.24 -15.79 12.60
N SER A 129 2.56 -14.79 13.44
CA SER A 129 3.16 -15.03 14.76
C SER A 129 2.14 -15.49 15.81
N GLY A 130 0.85 -15.22 15.58
CA GLY A 130 -0.21 -15.42 16.56
C GLY A 130 -0.27 -14.36 17.66
N GLY A 131 0.57 -13.32 17.59
CA GLY A 131 0.61 -12.23 18.57
C GLY A 131 0.41 -10.83 17.97
N ALA A 132 0.11 -10.72 16.67
CA ALA A 132 0.06 -9.44 15.98
C ALA A 132 -0.93 -8.46 16.65
N CYS A 133 -0.54 -7.19 16.68
CA CYS A 133 -1.36 -6.10 17.25
C CYS A 133 -1.72 -5.08 16.16
N PRO A 134 -2.73 -5.37 15.30
CA PRO A 134 -3.14 -4.45 14.24
C PRO A 134 -3.58 -3.10 14.78
N VAL A 135 -3.18 -2.03 14.09
CA VAL A 135 -3.55 -0.65 14.42
C VAL A 135 -4.39 -0.06 13.30
N SER A 136 -5.54 0.52 13.66
CA SER A 136 -6.44 1.18 12.72
C SER A 136 -5.96 2.58 12.33
N CYS A 137 -6.26 2.95 11.09
CA CYS A 137 -6.15 4.31 10.57
C CYS A 137 -7.48 4.75 9.94
N GLU A 138 -7.85 6.01 10.13
CA GLU A 138 -9.06 6.59 9.56
C GLU A 138 -8.82 8.06 9.20
N LEU A 139 -9.39 8.49 8.08
CA LEU A 139 -9.45 9.87 7.65
C LEU A 139 -10.84 10.15 7.08
N SER A 140 -11.52 11.14 7.65
CA SER A 140 -12.81 11.62 7.13
C SER A 140 -12.59 12.57 5.95
N GLY A 141 -13.42 12.43 4.92
CA GLY A 141 -13.37 13.25 3.71
C GLY A 141 -12.75 12.51 2.52
N SER A 142 -12.83 13.16 1.34
CA SER A 142 -12.22 12.65 0.12
C SER A 142 -10.69 12.75 0.19
N LEU A 143 -9.99 11.76 -0.37
CA LEU A 143 -8.53 11.79 -0.54
C LEU A 143 -8.09 13.08 -1.25
N GLN A 144 -7.24 13.87 -0.57
CA GLN A 144 -6.57 15.02 -1.16
C GLN A 144 -5.14 14.63 -1.53
N GLY A 145 -4.77 14.75 -2.82
CA GLY A 145 -3.45 14.39 -3.31
C GLY A 145 -3.35 12.93 -3.78
N THR A 146 -2.18 12.32 -3.55
CA THR A 146 -1.87 10.94 -3.95
C THR A 146 -1.55 10.11 -2.71
N LEU A 147 -2.28 9.02 -2.52
CA LEU A 147 -1.94 7.99 -1.55
C LEU A 147 -0.84 7.11 -2.14
N LEU A 148 0.25 6.94 -1.40
CA LEU A 148 1.27 5.92 -1.64
C LEU A 148 1.15 4.88 -0.53
N VAL A 149 0.99 3.61 -0.90
CA VAL A 149 1.14 2.47 0.03
C VAL A 149 2.39 1.74 -0.40
N THR A 150 3.33 1.50 0.50
CA THR A 150 4.63 0.94 0.14
C THR A 150 5.14 -0.07 1.18
N SER A 151 5.95 -1.03 0.75
CA SER A 151 6.76 -1.83 1.68
C SER A 151 7.94 -1.02 2.23
N ASP A 152 8.66 -1.61 3.19
CA ASP A 152 9.76 -0.94 3.87
C ASP A 152 11.00 -0.78 2.96
N GLY A 153 11.15 -1.64 1.94
CA GLY A 153 12.16 -1.54 0.89
C GLY A 153 12.11 -0.26 0.07
N PHE A 154 10.98 0.46 0.07
CA PHE A 154 10.91 1.85 -0.35
C PHE A 154 11.00 2.81 0.84
N ALA A 155 10.15 2.62 1.85
CA ALA A 155 9.92 3.62 2.89
C ALA A 155 11.16 3.93 3.73
N ASN A 156 12.04 2.95 3.93
CA ASN A 156 13.28 3.09 4.70
C ASN A 156 14.35 3.89 3.95
N TYR A 157 14.29 3.94 2.62
CA TYR A 157 15.36 4.51 1.78
C TYR A 157 14.95 5.78 1.02
N ALA A 158 13.65 6.01 0.84
CA ALA A 158 13.12 7.19 0.18
C ALA A 158 13.20 8.45 1.07
N LYS A 159 13.74 9.54 0.53
CA LYS A 159 13.73 10.84 1.20
C LYS A 159 12.39 11.54 0.95
N ARG A 160 11.76 12.05 2.02
CA ARG A 160 10.44 12.71 1.94
C ARG A 160 10.36 13.83 0.90
N ASP A 161 11.38 14.68 0.80
CA ASP A 161 11.44 15.77 -0.20
C ASP A 161 11.53 15.26 -1.65
N ASP A 162 12.14 14.10 -1.87
CA ASP A 162 12.21 13.48 -3.19
C ASP A 162 10.88 12.81 -3.55
N VAL A 163 10.18 12.25 -2.55
CA VAL A 163 8.83 11.68 -2.71
C VAL A 163 7.82 12.76 -3.07
N THR A 164 7.79 13.91 -2.38
CA THR A 164 6.89 15.02 -2.73
C THR A 164 7.17 15.55 -4.13
N ARG A 165 8.45 15.73 -4.49
CA ARG A 165 8.88 16.14 -5.84
C ARG A 165 8.49 15.12 -6.90
N LEU A 166 8.63 13.83 -6.62
CA LEU A 166 8.22 12.75 -7.52
C LEU A 166 6.72 12.84 -7.81
N VAL A 167 5.89 12.87 -6.77
CA VAL A 167 4.43 12.93 -6.91
C VAL A 167 3.98 14.20 -7.63
N ALA A 168 4.67 15.32 -7.39
CA ALA A 168 4.35 16.60 -8.02
C ALA A 168 4.69 16.66 -9.52
N THR A 169 5.70 15.91 -9.98
CA THR A 169 6.28 16.09 -11.34
C THR A 169 6.11 14.90 -12.26
N ALA A 170 5.88 13.69 -11.74
CA ALA A 170 5.72 12.50 -12.56
C ALA A 170 4.30 12.35 -13.10
N ASP A 171 4.20 11.74 -14.28
CA ASP A 171 2.93 11.18 -14.71
C ASP A 171 2.50 10.08 -13.75
N PHE A 172 1.21 10.03 -13.44
CA PHE A 172 0.68 9.14 -12.39
C PHE A 172 1.06 7.69 -12.60
N VAL A 173 0.93 7.20 -13.84
CA VAL A 173 1.25 5.82 -14.22
C VAL A 173 2.73 5.50 -14.04
N GLU A 174 3.61 6.51 -14.05
CA GLU A 174 5.04 6.33 -13.86
C GLU A 174 5.48 6.37 -12.39
N ILE A 175 4.61 6.77 -11.46
CA ILE A 175 4.98 6.96 -10.05
C ILE A 175 5.63 5.70 -9.46
N PRO A 176 5.04 4.50 -9.54
CA PRO A 176 5.65 3.30 -8.94
C PRO A 176 7.02 2.97 -9.53
N ARG A 177 7.15 3.06 -10.86
CA ARG A 177 8.43 2.84 -11.55
C ARG A 177 9.49 3.82 -11.07
N ARG A 178 9.19 5.12 -11.06
CA ARG A 178 10.14 6.16 -10.65
C ARG A 178 10.44 6.13 -9.14
N ALA A 179 9.49 5.66 -8.32
CA ALA A 179 9.70 5.42 -6.90
C ALA A 179 10.71 4.29 -6.67
N ILE A 180 10.58 3.16 -7.37
CA ILE A 180 11.56 2.07 -7.29
C ILE A 180 12.94 2.53 -7.78
N GLU A 181 13.02 3.24 -8.91
CA GLU A 181 14.30 3.77 -9.41
C GLU A 181 14.96 4.77 -8.44
N MET A 182 14.18 5.48 -7.61
CA MET A 182 14.70 6.42 -6.62
C MET A 182 15.50 5.73 -5.51
N VAL A 183 15.14 4.48 -5.17
CA VAL A 183 15.79 3.72 -4.09
C VAL A 183 16.80 2.70 -4.59
N ARG A 184 17.04 2.63 -5.91
CA ARG A 184 18.09 1.77 -6.48
C ARG A 184 19.49 2.23 -6.09
N LEU A 185 20.34 1.26 -5.84
CA LEU A 185 21.78 1.44 -5.64
C LEU A 185 22.46 1.83 -6.95
N PRO A 186 23.66 2.45 -6.89
CA PRO A 186 24.49 2.68 -8.07
C PRO A 186 24.85 1.39 -8.84
N SER A 187 24.80 0.22 -8.20
CA SER A 187 24.98 -1.08 -8.87
C SER A 187 23.80 -1.48 -9.76
N GLY A 188 22.64 -0.84 -9.57
CA GLY A 188 21.35 -1.20 -10.17
C GLY A 188 20.48 -2.09 -9.28
N ASP A 189 21.04 -2.67 -8.22
CA ASP A 189 20.29 -3.49 -7.27
C ASP A 189 19.39 -2.64 -6.36
N LEU A 190 18.42 -3.26 -5.69
CA LEU A 190 17.66 -2.64 -4.61
C LEU A 190 18.33 -2.93 -3.25
N TRP A 191 17.82 -2.31 -2.19
CA TRP A 191 18.21 -2.65 -0.83
C TRP A 191 17.43 -3.85 -0.30
N ASP A 192 16.14 -3.89 -0.63
CA ASP A 192 15.21 -4.96 -0.29
C ASP A 192 14.13 -5.08 -1.38
N ASP A 193 13.29 -6.11 -1.29
CA ASP A 193 12.09 -6.19 -2.11
C ASP A 193 11.24 -4.93 -1.92
N THR A 194 10.67 -4.43 -3.02
CA THR A 194 10.01 -3.14 -3.02
C THR A 194 8.66 -3.20 -3.71
N ALA A 195 7.61 -2.89 -2.97
CA ALA A 195 6.25 -2.71 -3.44
C ALA A 195 5.83 -1.26 -3.31
N VAL A 196 5.25 -0.70 -4.37
CA VAL A 196 4.69 0.64 -4.37
C VAL A 196 3.34 0.61 -5.07
N VAL A 197 2.29 1.08 -4.39
CA VAL A 197 0.98 1.38 -4.97
C VAL A 197 0.73 2.88 -4.85
N ALA A 198 0.34 3.52 -5.95
CA ALA A 198 -0.15 4.89 -5.95
C ALA A 198 -1.65 4.91 -6.28
N VAL A 199 -2.41 5.69 -5.51
CA VAL A 199 -3.85 5.90 -5.69
C VAL A 199 -4.15 7.39 -5.66
N ARG A 200 -5.01 7.86 -6.56
CA ARG A 200 -5.57 9.22 -6.47
C ARG A 200 -6.98 9.29 -7.02
N VAL A 201 -7.70 10.37 -6.69
CA VAL A 201 -8.98 10.67 -7.32
C VAL A 201 -8.76 10.96 -8.80
N ARG A 202 -9.41 10.18 -9.67
CA ARG A 202 -9.38 10.36 -11.11
C ARG A 202 -9.95 11.72 -11.47
N ARG A 203 -9.13 12.55 -12.11
CA ARG A 203 -9.59 13.84 -12.61
C ARG A 203 -10.51 13.62 -13.82
N PRO A 204 -11.63 14.36 -13.93
CA PRO A 204 -12.42 14.33 -15.15
C PRO A 204 -11.55 14.70 -16.35
N GLN A 205 -11.52 13.88 -17.39
CA GLN A 205 -10.90 14.28 -18.65
C GLN A 205 -11.62 15.54 -19.16
N ARG A 206 -10.91 16.67 -19.24
CA ARG A 206 -11.45 17.83 -19.96
C ARG A 206 -11.71 17.38 -21.41
N PRO A 207 -12.91 17.58 -21.97
CA PRO A 207 -13.16 17.24 -23.36
C PRO A 207 -12.15 17.99 -24.22
N ARG A 208 -11.39 17.25 -25.03
CA ARG A 208 -10.53 17.85 -26.06
C ARG A 208 -11.43 18.74 -26.92
N ARG A 209 -11.21 20.06 -26.89
CA ARG A 209 -11.83 20.97 -27.85
C ARG A 209 -11.46 20.46 -29.24
N ARG A 210 -12.41 19.85 -29.95
CA ARG A 210 -12.30 19.67 -31.39
C ARG A 210 -12.25 21.07 -31.96
N TYR A 211 -11.08 21.47 -32.47
CA TYR A 211 -11.01 22.59 -33.39
C TYR A 211 -11.77 22.15 -34.64
N SER A 212 -12.93 22.75 -34.87
CA SER A 212 -13.57 22.74 -36.18
C SER A 212 -12.63 23.49 -37.13
N ILE A 213 -12.17 22.81 -38.17
CA ILE A 213 -11.52 23.44 -39.34
C ILE A 213 -12.62 24.06 -40.20
#